data_AF-A0A813DJC7-F1
#
_entry.id   AF-A0A813DJC7-F1
#
_cell.length_a   1.000
_cell.length_b   1.000
_cell.length_c   1.000
_cell.angle_alpha   90.00
_cell.angle_beta   90.00
_cell.angle_gamma   90.00
#
_symmetry.space_group_name_H-M   'P 1'
#
loop_
_entity.id
_entity.type
_entity.pdbx_description
1 polymer ?
#
loop_
_entity_poly.entity_id
_entity_poly.type
_entity_poly.pdbx_seq_one_letter_code
_entity_poly.pdbx_strand_id
1 'polypeptide(L)'
;AFSIMTPAVTRQCSPDEPDCLATLAETVPVAAATLAEREPVADAVAEAAAAEAIVEAAAAEAKAEVEMAKAVAEAAAAEATAEVEVAKAAEVAKAVAEAEAAAEAKAETEAQAAEVAKARAKAKAIAEAKAVAEAKAVAEAKAVAEAKAEAEATAAAKAVAAAAKAAAAKALAAKAVAAKAMAAKAVAAAGSGEDLAVAAAAAVPPALGSVVAAEAAAAAAGKAAADAALAAGMTAAQAMVKARQAAAMVAAAGAPSASQSAIAACAAAGRAAAATAVALGWSPEQASEAAGAAAFDAALEAGMTAEEEPALAAGRAAAKAASTAGLPRGKAAMAAAAAAARATIKGANAEGKTQEQSAHAVGIPACKAAEFAGLPPSLARDLAAAVTGAAFFESSLAAGKAPDAAIELAGKAASKAAVAAGMEVEQAVKAQAAAAGCAAVLVAMSEGRSTEQAAAEAGRMACKVVLSCFASQDDAAEAAAAAAAKASAEAALAAGKTHDEAAALAAVAATAAAEAAGLSPSMAIEAGAAVTGRFFARVALVEGRSPEQAAAEAGHAVCRALVAVNVFFNLMLLFC
;
A
#
# COMPACT_ATOMS: atom_id res chain seq x y z
N ALA A 1 20.42 -51.44 -13.05
CA ALA A 1 20.09 -52.52 -14.01
C ALA A 1 20.44 -51.97 -15.39
N PHE A 2 21.53 -52.31 -16.06
CA PHE A 2 22.12 -53.62 -16.33
C PHE A 2 23.66 -53.45 -16.37
N SER A 3 24.41 -54.32 -15.69
CA SER A 3 25.86 -54.45 -15.85
C SER A 3 26.22 -55.90 -15.50
N ILE A 4 26.80 -56.64 -16.44
CA ILE A 4 27.41 -57.95 -16.21
C ILE A 4 28.73 -58.03 -17.00
N MET A 5 29.81 -57.98 -16.23
CA MET A 5 31.06 -58.78 -16.24
C MET A 5 31.98 -58.89 -17.48
N THR A 6 33.15 -58.27 -17.32
CA THR A 6 34.57 -58.75 -17.46
C THR A 6 34.81 -60.27 -17.31
N PRO A 7 35.97 -60.88 -17.71
CA PRO A 7 37.38 -60.53 -17.35
C PRO A 7 38.43 -60.71 -18.49
N ALA A 8 39.54 -59.96 -18.58
CA ALA A 8 40.75 -59.85 -17.74
C ALA A 8 41.58 -61.15 -17.59
N VAL A 9 42.78 -61.21 -18.19
CA VAL A 9 44.07 -61.57 -17.54
C VAL A 9 45.23 -61.06 -18.41
N THR A 10 46.06 -60.25 -17.78
CA THR A 10 47.33 -59.65 -18.19
C THR A 10 48.51 -60.62 -18.07
N ARG A 11 49.56 -60.45 -18.89
CA ARG A 11 50.95 -60.59 -18.43
C ARG A 11 51.93 -59.78 -19.29
N GLN A 12 52.66 -58.93 -18.57
CA GLN A 12 53.71 -58.00 -18.99
C GLN A 12 55.00 -58.72 -19.39
N CYS A 13 55.76 -58.11 -20.30
CA CYS A 13 57.20 -57.86 -20.15
C CYS A 13 57.62 -56.68 -21.06
N SER A 14 58.26 -55.68 -20.46
CA SER A 14 58.83 -54.50 -21.12
C SER A 14 60.01 -54.84 -22.04
N PRO A 15 60.30 -54.00 -23.05
CA PRO A 15 61.50 -54.06 -23.87
C PRO A 15 62.57 -53.10 -23.33
N ASP A 16 63.76 -53.62 -23.04
CA ASP A 16 64.98 -52.79 -22.93
C ASP A 16 66.10 -53.45 -23.75
N GLU A 17 66.60 -52.62 -24.67
CA GLU A 17 67.88 -52.63 -25.37
C GLU A 17 68.18 -53.53 -26.58
N PRO A 18 69.02 -53.00 -27.51
CA PRO A 18 69.11 -53.40 -28.90
C PRO A 18 70.44 -54.10 -29.21
N ASP A 19 70.39 -55.28 -29.81
CA ASP A 19 71.36 -55.79 -30.79
C ASP A 19 71.03 -57.25 -31.11
N CYS A 20 71.60 -57.75 -32.21
CA CYS A 20 71.50 -59.11 -32.74
C CYS A 20 70.31 -59.39 -33.68
N LEU A 21 70.44 -58.98 -34.95
CA LEU A 21 70.24 -59.90 -36.08
C LEU A 21 71.16 -59.52 -37.26
N ALA A 22 72.45 -59.81 -37.08
CA ALA A 22 73.26 -60.34 -38.17
C ALA A 22 73.19 -61.88 -38.09
N THR A 23 73.40 -62.54 -39.22
CA THR A 23 73.47 -64.01 -39.44
C THR A 23 72.14 -64.74 -39.69
N LEU A 24 71.85 -65.00 -40.97
CA LEU A 24 71.77 -66.36 -41.57
C LEU A 24 71.18 -66.27 -42.98
N ALA A 25 72.04 -66.02 -43.96
CA ALA A 25 71.77 -66.31 -45.36
C ALA A 25 73.01 -67.01 -45.91
N GLU A 26 73.05 -68.35 -45.81
CA GLU A 26 73.94 -69.19 -46.59
C GLU A 26 73.51 -70.67 -46.54
N THR A 27 73.80 -71.39 -47.64
CA THR A 27 73.62 -72.83 -47.98
C THR A 27 72.40 -73.19 -48.87
N VAL A 28 72.51 -73.34 -50.22
CA VAL A 28 73.16 -74.39 -51.08
C VAL A 28 72.19 -75.58 -51.37
N PRO A 29 72.15 -76.29 -52.53
CA PRO A 29 72.33 -75.93 -53.96
C PRO A 29 71.50 -76.80 -54.99
N VAL A 30 71.63 -76.46 -56.28
CA VAL A 30 71.85 -77.31 -57.50
C VAL A 30 71.46 -78.81 -57.54
N ALA A 31 70.63 -79.20 -58.54
CA ALA A 31 70.80 -80.32 -59.51
C ALA A 31 69.59 -80.32 -60.51
N ALA A 32 69.68 -80.01 -61.80
CA ALA A 32 70.36 -80.63 -62.96
C ALA A 32 69.70 -81.94 -63.50
N ALA A 33 69.13 -81.85 -64.73
CA ALA A 33 69.04 -82.86 -65.81
C ALA A 33 68.26 -84.19 -65.54
N THR A 34 67.44 -84.81 -66.40
CA THR A 34 67.21 -84.87 -67.88
C THR A 34 66.02 -85.81 -68.17
N LEU A 35 65.44 -85.76 -69.39
CA LEU A 35 64.57 -86.71 -70.15
C LEU A 35 63.22 -86.07 -70.57
N ALA A 36 63.04 -85.56 -71.79
CA ALA A 36 62.95 -86.19 -73.12
C ALA A 36 61.62 -86.96 -73.38
N GLU A 37 60.87 -86.42 -74.36
CA GLU A 37 59.78 -86.97 -75.18
C GLU A 37 58.38 -87.26 -74.59
N ARG A 38 57.42 -86.33 -74.81
CA ARG A 38 56.17 -86.56 -75.58
C ARG A 38 55.24 -85.32 -75.59
N GLU A 39 54.79 -84.95 -76.79
CA GLU A 39 53.60 -84.11 -77.08
C GLU A 39 52.29 -84.74 -76.53
N PRO A 40 51.17 -84.01 -76.30
CA PRO A 40 50.69 -82.85 -77.07
C PRO A 40 50.33 -81.57 -76.29
N VAL A 41 50.51 -80.45 -76.98
CA VAL A 41 50.54 -79.05 -76.49
C VAL A 41 49.15 -78.43 -76.41
N ALA A 42 48.20 -79.04 -75.69
CA ALA A 42 46.87 -78.45 -75.49
C ALA A 42 46.47 -78.27 -74.01
N ASP A 43 46.87 -79.19 -73.12
CA ASP A 43 46.49 -79.08 -71.69
C ASP A 43 47.48 -78.25 -70.85
N ALA A 44 48.74 -78.11 -71.28
CA ALA A 44 49.75 -77.33 -70.54
C ALA A 44 49.51 -75.80 -70.59
N VAL A 45 48.81 -75.29 -71.61
CA VAL A 45 48.43 -73.86 -71.69
C VAL A 45 47.27 -73.56 -70.75
N ALA A 46 46.38 -74.52 -70.50
CA ALA A 46 45.33 -74.39 -69.49
C ALA A 46 45.89 -74.45 -68.06
N GLU A 47 46.89 -75.29 -67.80
CA GLU A 47 47.54 -75.41 -66.49
C GLU A 47 48.45 -74.21 -66.17
N ALA A 48 49.14 -73.64 -67.18
CA ALA A 48 49.89 -72.40 -67.03
C ALA A 48 48.98 -71.17 -66.77
N ALA A 49 47.82 -71.09 -67.42
CA ALA A 49 46.83 -70.04 -67.16
C ALA A 49 46.19 -70.20 -65.77
N ALA A 50 45.99 -71.42 -65.29
CA ALA A 50 45.54 -71.67 -63.92
C ALA A 50 46.60 -71.29 -62.87
N ALA A 51 47.89 -71.55 -63.15
CA ALA A 51 48.98 -71.15 -62.27
C ALA A 51 49.13 -69.62 -62.19
N GLU A 52 48.97 -68.90 -63.30
CA GLU A 52 49.02 -67.43 -63.33
C GLU A 52 47.85 -66.81 -62.53
N ALA A 53 46.65 -67.37 -62.64
CA ALA A 53 45.49 -66.95 -61.83
C ALA A 53 45.68 -67.22 -60.31
N ILE A 54 46.35 -68.31 -59.94
CA ILE A 54 46.66 -68.61 -58.53
C ILE A 54 47.72 -67.63 -57.98
N VAL A 55 48.70 -67.25 -58.79
CA VAL A 55 49.73 -66.26 -58.40
C VAL A 55 49.12 -64.86 -58.26
N GLU A 56 48.21 -64.47 -59.15
CA GLU A 56 47.52 -63.18 -59.08
C GLU A 56 46.56 -63.11 -57.88
N ALA A 57 45.87 -64.22 -57.56
CA ALA A 57 45.04 -64.34 -56.36
C ALA A 57 45.89 -64.27 -55.07
N ALA A 58 47.03 -64.96 -55.00
CA ALA A 58 47.93 -64.91 -53.85
C ALA A 58 48.55 -63.52 -53.65
N ALA A 59 48.86 -62.80 -54.75
CA ALA A 59 49.33 -61.42 -54.69
C ALA A 59 48.25 -60.45 -54.19
N ALA A 60 46.98 -60.70 -54.54
CA ALA A 60 45.85 -59.92 -54.04
C ALA A 60 45.60 -60.16 -52.54
N GLU A 61 45.72 -61.40 -52.08
CA GLU A 61 45.59 -61.78 -50.67
C GLU A 61 46.71 -61.18 -49.82
N ALA A 62 47.97 -61.27 -50.27
CA ALA A 62 49.11 -60.65 -49.59
C ALA A 62 48.97 -59.11 -49.50
N LYS A 63 48.42 -58.47 -50.54
CA LYS A 63 48.15 -57.03 -50.52
C LYS A 63 47.04 -56.67 -49.51
N ALA A 64 46.02 -57.51 -49.38
CA ALA A 64 44.96 -57.32 -48.40
C ALA A 64 45.46 -57.48 -46.96
N GLU A 65 46.34 -58.45 -46.69
CA GLU A 65 46.96 -58.64 -45.37
C GLU A 65 47.86 -57.46 -44.98
N VAL A 66 48.62 -56.91 -45.93
CA VAL A 66 49.48 -55.74 -45.68
C VAL A 66 48.65 -54.48 -45.37
N GLU A 67 47.55 -54.25 -46.08
CA GLU A 67 46.64 -53.13 -45.78
C GLU A 67 45.94 -53.32 -44.42
N MET A 68 45.55 -54.55 -44.06
CA MET A 68 44.97 -54.83 -42.75
C MET A 68 45.98 -54.62 -41.62
N ALA A 69 47.22 -55.07 -41.79
CA ALA A 69 48.30 -54.86 -40.81
C ALA A 69 48.61 -53.37 -40.62
N LYS A 70 48.57 -52.58 -41.69
CA LYS A 70 48.74 -51.13 -41.62
C LYS A 70 47.60 -50.45 -40.85
N ALA A 71 46.35 -50.84 -41.09
CA ALA A 71 45.20 -50.31 -40.36
C ALA A 71 45.26 -50.65 -38.85
N VAL A 72 45.71 -51.86 -38.50
CA VAL A 72 45.90 -52.26 -37.10
C VAL A 72 47.02 -51.46 -36.43
N ALA A 73 48.12 -51.17 -37.13
CA ALA A 73 49.21 -50.34 -36.61
C ALA A 73 48.78 -48.88 -36.38
N GLU A 74 48.02 -48.28 -37.30
CA GLU A 74 47.48 -46.93 -37.14
C GLU A 74 46.46 -46.84 -35.99
N ALA A 75 45.63 -47.87 -35.79
CA ALA A 75 44.70 -47.93 -34.66
C ALA A 75 45.43 -48.04 -33.30
N ALA A 76 46.47 -48.87 -33.21
CA ALA A 76 47.27 -49.00 -31.98
C ALA A 76 48.02 -47.70 -31.64
N ALA A 77 48.50 -46.97 -32.65
CA ALA A 77 49.13 -45.66 -32.44
C ALA A 77 48.14 -44.61 -31.91
N ALA A 78 46.88 -44.62 -32.40
CA ALA A 78 45.84 -43.72 -31.92
C ALA A 78 45.45 -44.01 -30.45
N GLU A 79 45.35 -45.30 -30.08
CA GLU A 79 45.04 -45.70 -28.71
C GLU A 79 46.14 -45.28 -27.72
N ALA A 80 47.41 -45.45 -28.08
CA ALA A 80 48.53 -45.00 -27.26
C ALA A 80 48.53 -43.47 -27.05
N THR A 81 48.13 -42.68 -28.05
CA THR A 81 48.01 -41.22 -27.89
C THR A 81 46.88 -40.82 -26.95
N ALA A 82 45.77 -41.55 -26.96
CA ALA A 82 44.63 -41.29 -26.09
C ALA A 82 44.96 -41.55 -24.61
N GLU A 83 45.71 -42.62 -24.31
CA GLU A 83 46.12 -42.92 -22.93
C GLU A 83 47.06 -41.84 -22.35
N VAL A 84 47.95 -41.29 -23.16
CA VAL A 84 48.85 -40.20 -22.74
C VAL A 84 48.09 -38.91 -22.44
N GLU A 85 47.04 -38.59 -23.18
CA GLU A 85 46.20 -37.41 -22.89
C GLU A 85 45.37 -37.59 -21.62
N VAL A 86 44.84 -38.79 -21.36
CA VAL A 86 44.10 -39.11 -20.13
C VAL A 86 45.01 -39.01 -18.89
N ALA A 87 46.26 -39.48 -18.97
CA ALA A 87 47.23 -39.37 -17.89
C ALA A 87 47.56 -37.90 -17.56
N LYS A 88 47.74 -37.05 -18.58
CA LYS A 88 47.97 -35.61 -18.39
C LYS A 88 46.76 -34.91 -17.76
N ALA A 89 45.55 -35.27 -18.17
CA ALA A 89 44.32 -34.72 -17.58
C ALA A 89 44.19 -35.09 -16.08
N ALA A 90 44.59 -36.30 -15.70
CA ALA A 90 44.55 -36.76 -14.31
C ALA A 90 45.53 -35.98 -13.40
N GLU A 91 46.73 -35.65 -13.88
CA GLU A 91 47.68 -34.83 -13.11
C GLU A 91 47.19 -33.39 -12.92
N VAL A 92 46.58 -32.80 -13.97
CA VAL A 92 45.98 -31.46 -13.89
C VAL A 92 44.83 -31.44 -12.88
N ALA A 93 43.97 -32.45 -12.89
CA ALA A 93 42.86 -32.55 -11.94
C ALA A 93 43.36 -32.65 -10.49
N LYS A 94 44.45 -33.39 -10.23
CA LYS A 94 45.05 -33.49 -8.91
C LYS A 94 45.63 -32.14 -8.44
N ALA A 95 46.32 -31.43 -9.32
CA ALA A 95 46.87 -30.10 -9.00
C ALA A 95 45.77 -29.06 -8.70
N VAL A 96 44.64 -29.12 -9.39
CA VAL A 96 43.48 -28.25 -9.12
C VAL A 96 42.86 -28.57 -7.76
N ALA A 97 42.68 -29.85 -7.42
CA ALA A 97 42.13 -30.26 -6.12
C ALA A 97 43.02 -29.82 -4.94
N GLU A 98 44.34 -29.91 -5.07
CA GLU A 98 45.28 -29.43 -4.05
C GLU A 98 45.25 -27.89 -3.91
N ALA A 99 45.06 -27.16 -5.01
CA ALA A 99 44.93 -25.70 -5.00
C ALA A 99 43.61 -25.24 -4.35
N GLU A 100 42.49 -25.93 -4.63
CA GLU A 100 41.19 -25.64 -4.00
C GLU A 100 41.23 -25.89 -2.49
N ALA A 101 41.81 -27.01 -2.04
CA ALA A 101 41.96 -27.30 -0.61
C ALA A 101 42.80 -26.25 0.13
N ALA A 102 43.86 -25.73 -0.50
CA ALA A 102 44.68 -24.66 0.08
C ALA A 102 43.95 -23.30 0.12
N ALA A 103 43.04 -23.03 -0.82
CA ALA A 103 42.21 -21.84 -0.83
C ALA A 103 41.12 -21.89 0.26
N GLU A 104 40.47 -23.04 0.44
CA GLU A 104 39.47 -23.25 1.50
C GLU A 104 40.09 -23.08 2.90
N ALA A 105 41.27 -23.66 3.14
CA ALA A 105 41.97 -23.52 4.42
C ALA A 105 42.31 -22.06 4.77
N LYS A 106 42.69 -21.23 3.79
CA LYS A 106 42.91 -19.79 4.01
C LYS A 106 41.60 -19.05 4.31
N ALA A 107 40.53 -19.36 3.59
CA ALA A 107 39.22 -18.75 3.80
C ALA A 107 38.68 -19.02 5.22
N GLU A 108 38.85 -20.23 5.76
CA GLU A 108 38.44 -20.55 7.14
C GLU A 108 39.21 -19.74 8.18
N THR A 109 40.52 -19.54 8.01
CA THR A 109 41.32 -18.74 8.96
C THR A 109 40.95 -17.25 8.96
N GLU A 110 40.64 -16.69 7.78
CA GLU A 110 40.16 -15.30 7.68
C GLU A 110 38.75 -15.14 8.27
N ALA A 111 37.88 -16.14 8.09
CA ALA A 111 36.54 -16.14 8.67
C ALA A 111 36.58 -16.16 10.21
N GLN A 112 37.45 -16.97 10.81
CA GLN A 112 37.63 -17.00 12.28
C GLN A 112 38.18 -15.67 12.83
N ALA A 113 39.12 -15.04 12.14
CA ALA A 113 39.64 -13.73 12.53
C ALA A 113 38.56 -12.63 12.48
N ALA A 114 37.69 -12.67 11.47
CA ALA A 114 36.57 -11.75 11.32
C ALA A 114 35.50 -11.93 12.42
N GLU A 115 35.19 -13.17 12.81
CA GLU A 115 34.28 -13.49 13.92
C GLU A 115 34.79 -12.91 15.25
N VAL A 116 36.08 -13.10 15.57
CA VAL A 116 36.68 -12.58 16.81
C VAL A 116 36.68 -11.05 16.82
N ALA A 117 36.98 -10.39 15.68
CA ALA A 117 36.90 -8.94 15.56
C ALA A 117 35.47 -8.41 15.78
N LYS A 118 34.47 -9.10 15.23
CA LYS A 118 33.04 -8.78 15.40
C LYS A 118 32.58 -8.95 16.84
N ALA A 119 33.04 -10.00 17.53
CA ALA A 119 32.76 -10.23 18.95
C ALA A 119 33.34 -9.11 19.84
N ARG A 120 34.59 -8.67 19.57
CA ARG A 120 35.22 -7.56 20.29
C ARG A 120 34.50 -6.22 20.07
N ALA A 121 34.07 -5.96 18.83
CA ALA A 121 33.29 -4.76 18.51
C ALA A 121 31.93 -4.75 19.23
N LYS A 122 31.21 -5.88 19.26
CA LYS A 122 29.96 -6.03 20.01
C LYS A 122 30.15 -5.81 21.51
N ALA A 123 31.22 -6.36 22.11
CA ALA A 123 31.50 -6.17 23.53
C ALA A 123 31.75 -4.68 23.88
N LYS A 124 32.48 -3.95 23.02
CA LYS A 124 32.69 -2.50 23.20
C LYS A 124 31.39 -1.71 23.06
N ALA A 125 30.56 -2.04 22.06
CA ALA A 125 29.25 -1.40 21.87
C ALA A 125 28.30 -1.62 23.05
N ILE A 126 28.30 -2.81 23.67
CA ILE A 126 27.50 -3.10 24.86
C ILE A 126 27.97 -2.27 26.07
N ALA A 127 29.29 -2.11 26.25
CA ALA A 127 29.84 -1.29 27.32
C ALA A 127 29.47 0.20 27.16
N GLU A 128 29.58 0.73 25.94
CA GLU A 128 29.16 2.11 25.62
C GLU A 128 27.64 2.30 25.80
N ALA A 129 26.83 1.32 25.37
CA ALA A 129 25.38 1.36 25.56
C ALA A 129 24.96 1.39 27.03
N LYS A 130 25.65 0.64 27.91
CA LYS A 130 25.42 0.69 29.36
C LYS A 130 25.76 2.05 29.95
N ALA A 131 26.88 2.65 29.57
CA ALA A 131 27.26 3.99 30.03
C ALA A 131 26.26 5.07 29.57
N VAL A 132 25.75 4.97 28.34
CA VAL A 132 24.69 5.88 27.83
C VAL A 132 23.36 5.67 28.57
N ALA A 133 23.00 4.42 28.89
CA ALA A 133 21.78 4.12 29.64
C ALA A 133 21.82 4.68 31.07
N GLU A 134 22.94 4.55 31.77
CA GLU A 134 23.13 5.15 33.10
C GLU A 134 23.08 6.68 33.05
N ALA A 135 23.71 7.31 32.06
CA ALA A 135 23.65 8.76 31.88
C ALA A 135 22.21 9.25 31.57
N LYS A 136 21.45 8.50 30.76
CA LYS A 136 20.03 8.79 30.50
C LYS A 136 19.17 8.64 31.74
N ALA A 137 19.39 7.61 32.56
CA ALA A 137 18.63 7.43 33.80
C ALA A 137 18.84 8.60 34.78
N VAL A 138 20.07 9.13 34.88
CA VAL A 138 20.36 10.32 35.71
C VAL A 138 19.70 11.58 35.13
N ALA A 139 19.69 11.74 33.80
CA ALA A 139 19.03 12.87 33.15
C ALA A 139 17.50 12.82 33.30
N GLU A 140 16.88 11.65 33.14
CA GLU A 140 15.45 11.43 33.37
C GLU A 140 15.06 11.70 34.81
N ALA A 141 15.87 11.28 35.79
CA ALA A 141 15.61 11.59 37.20
C ALA A 141 15.60 13.10 37.48
N LYS A 142 16.50 13.87 36.87
CA LYS A 142 16.49 15.34 36.94
C LYS A 142 15.27 15.95 36.24
N ALA A 143 14.95 15.48 35.04
CA ALA A 143 13.80 15.95 34.28
C ALA A 143 12.46 15.68 35.01
N VAL A 144 12.32 14.53 35.69
CA VAL A 144 11.14 14.22 36.51
C VAL A 144 11.04 15.15 37.72
N ALA A 145 12.16 15.50 38.35
CA ALA A 145 12.16 16.45 39.47
C ALA A 145 11.76 17.87 39.01
N GLU A 146 12.27 18.33 37.87
CA GLU A 146 11.89 19.62 37.26
C GLU A 146 10.42 19.61 36.81
N ALA A 147 9.97 18.55 36.13
CA ALA A 147 8.58 18.41 35.70
C ALA A 147 7.61 18.40 36.88
N LYS A 148 8.00 17.82 38.03
CA LYS A 148 7.17 17.86 39.24
C LYS A 148 7.07 19.28 39.80
N ALA A 149 8.17 20.04 39.82
CA ALA A 149 8.16 21.44 40.24
C ALA A 149 7.31 22.31 39.29
N GLU A 150 7.41 22.12 37.98
CA GLU A 150 6.57 22.81 36.99
C GLU A 150 5.10 22.41 37.07
N ALA A 151 4.80 21.15 37.37
CA ALA A 151 3.43 20.67 37.57
C ALA A 151 2.79 21.32 38.81
N GLU A 152 3.53 21.44 39.92
CA GLU A 152 3.07 22.14 41.12
C GLU A 152 2.84 23.63 40.85
N ALA A 153 3.75 24.31 40.14
CA ALA A 153 3.58 25.70 39.73
C ALA A 153 2.38 25.90 38.80
N THR A 154 2.19 24.98 37.84
CA THR A 154 1.04 24.99 36.91
C THR A 154 -0.27 24.71 37.65
N ALA A 155 -0.28 23.79 38.63
CA ALA A 155 -1.46 23.52 39.45
C ALA A 155 -1.86 24.76 40.27
N ALA A 156 -0.89 25.46 40.86
CA ALA A 156 -1.13 26.72 41.56
C ALA A 156 -1.68 27.79 40.60
N ALA A 157 -1.10 27.95 39.41
CA ALA A 157 -1.59 28.89 38.39
C ALA A 157 -3.01 28.54 37.91
N LYS A 158 -3.31 27.25 37.71
CA LYS A 158 -4.66 26.77 37.36
C LYS A 158 -5.66 27.03 38.48
N ALA A 159 -5.28 26.88 39.74
CA ALA A 159 -6.15 27.20 40.87
C ALA A 159 -6.50 28.70 40.90
N VAL A 160 -5.52 29.57 40.67
CA VAL A 160 -5.74 31.02 40.55
C VAL A 160 -6.64 31.35 39.35
N ALA A 161 -6.37 30.74 38.19
CA ALA A 161 -7.19 30.93 37.00
C ALA A 161 -8.63 30.39 37.15
N ALA A 162 -8.81 29.27 37.86
CA ALA A 162 -10.12 28.72 38.17
C ALA A 162 -10.90 29.63 39.12
N ALA A 163 -10.24 30.20 40.13
CA ALA A 163 -10.83 31.20 41.01
C ALA A 163 -11.25 32.46 40.22
N ALA A 164 -10.41 32.95 39.31
CA ALA A 164 -10.72 34.07 38.43
C ALA A 164 -11.89 33.76 37.48
N LYS A 165 -11.95 32.56 36.89
CA LYS A 165 -13.08 32.10 36.06
C LYS A 165 -14.36 31.98 36.87
N ALA A 166 -14.31 31.45 38.08
CA ALA A 166 -15.47 31.37 38.97
C ALA A 166 -16.00 32.77 39.33
N ALA A 167 -15.10 33.73 39.59
CA ALA A 167 -15.47 35.12 39.80
C ALA A 167 -16.11 35.76 38.55
N ALA A 168 -15.53 35.54 37.37
CA ALA A 168 -16.08 36.01 36.09
C ALA A 168 -17.44 35.36 35.77
N ALA A 169 -17.61 34.06 36.02
CA ALA A 169 -18.87 33.35 35.83
C ALA A 169 -19.96 33.88 36.76
N LYS A 170 -19.64 34.17 38.04
CA LYS A 170 -20.57 34.85 38.96
C LYS A 170 -20.95 36.24 38.44
N ALA A 171 -20.00 37.01 37.91
CA ALA A 171 -20.29 38.31 37.32
C ALA A 171 -21.17 38.21 36.06
N LEU A 172 -20.94 37.22 35.20
CA LEU A 172 -21.78 36.97 34.01
C LEU A 172 -23.16 36.45 34.39
N ALA A 173 -23.28 35.57 35.38
CA ALA A 173 -24.58 35.12 35.89
C ALA A 173 -25.40 36.27 36.45
N ALA A 174 -24.78 37.19 37.19
CA ALA A 174 -25.43 38.42 37.66
C ALA A 174 -25.90 39.30 36.48
N LYS A 175 -25.08 39.45 35.43
CA LYS A 175 -25.47 40.17 34.20
C LYS A 175 -26.59 39.47 33.43
N ALA A 176 -26.58 38.13 33.36
CA ALA A 176 -27.61 37.35 32.68
C ALA A 176 -28.95 37.42 33.41
N VAL A 177 -28.95 37.40 34.75
CA VAL A 177 -30.17 37.64 35.55
C VAL A 177 -30.70 39.05 35.30
N ALA A 178 -29.83 40.06 35.24
CA ALA A 178 -30.23 41.42 34.90
C ALA A 178 -30.78 41.52 33.46
N ALA A 179 -30.15 40.88 32.48
CA ALA A 179 -30.62 40.85 31.09
C ALA A 179 -31.94 40.09 30.94
N LYS A 180 -32.14 38.98 31.66
CA LYS A 180 -33.40 38.23 31.67
C LYS A 180 -34.53 39.04 32.29
N ALA A 181 -34.25 39.82 33.34
CA ALA A 181 -35.21 40.76 33.91
C ALA A 181 -35.59 41.87 32.92
N MET A 182 -34.62 42.40 32.17
CA MET A 182 -34.88 43.39 31.09
C MET A 182 -35.69 42.78 29.94
N ALA A 183 -35.35 41.57 29.50
CA ALA A 183 -36.04 40.88 28.42
C ALA A 183 -37.47 40.47 28.82
N ALA A 184 -37.69 39.98 30.04
CA ALA A 184 -39.03 39.70 30.55
C ALA A 184 -39.89 40.97 30.60
N LYS A 185 -39.28 42.11 30.95
CA LYS A 185 -39.95 43.42 30.92
C LYS A 185 -40.25 43.89 29.49
N ALA A 186 -39.37 43.61 28.53
CA ALA A 186 -39.59 43.93 27.11
C ALA A 186 -40.65 43.02 26.45
N VAL A 187 -40.66 41.73 26.78
CA VAL A 187 -41.67 40.77 26.30
C VAL A 187 -43.04 41.07 26.91
N ALA A 188 -43.11 41.47 28.17
CA ALA A 188 -44.37 41.95 28.77
C ALA A 188 -44.90 43.23 28.10
N ALA A 189 -44.05 43.97 27.37
CA ALA A 189 -44.44 45.16 26.61
C ALA A 189 -44.75 44.88 25.13
N ALA A 190 -44.36 43.72 24.58
CA ALA A 190 -44.54 43.36 23.17
C ALA A 190 -45.73 42.42 23.00
N GLY A 191 -46.85 42.95 22.48
CA GLY A 191 -48.16 42.29 22.44
C GLY A 191 -48.40 41.27 21.32
N SER A 192 -47.40 40.89 20.52
CA SER A 192 -47.57 39.91 19.43
C SER A 192 -46.27 39.21 18.99
N GLY A 193 -46.38 38.05 18.34
CA GLY A 193 -45.27 37.13 18.05
C GLY A 193 -44.21 37.59 17.03
N GLU A 194 -44.51 38.54 16.15
CA GLU A 194 -43.51 39.11 15.23
C GLU A 194 -42.58 40.12 15.93
N ASP A 195 -43.08 40.81 16.95
CA ASP A 195 -42.31 41.79 17.73
C ASP A 195 -41.24 41.12 18.62
N LEU A 196 -41.40 39.82 18.90
CA LEU A 196 -40.50 39.04 19.78
C LEU A 196 -39.12 38.79 19.16
N ALA A 197 -39.03 38.61 17.84
CA ALA A 197 -37.75 38.41 17.15
C ALA A 197 -36.94 39.72 17.11
N VAL A 198 -37.61 40.84 16.85
CA VAL A 198 -37.01 42.18 16.86
C VAL A 198 -36.62 42.59 18.29
N ALA A 199 -37.46 42.28 19.28
CA ALA A 199 -37.16 42.55 20.69
C ALA A 199 -36.00 41.68 21.23
N ALA A 200 -35.88 40.42 20.82
CA ALA A 200 -34.75 39.57 21.17
C ALA A 200 -33.42 40.10 20.59
N ALA A 201 -33.44 40.63 19.36
CA ALA A 201 -32.28 41.29 18.75
C ALA A 201 -31.91 42.59 19.48
N ALA A 202 -32.90 43.38 19.91
CA ALA A 202 -32.68 44.61 20.68
C ALA A 202 -32.21 44.37 22.14
N ALA A 203 -32.49 43.18 22.70
CA ALA A 203 -32.13 42.82 24.07
C ALA A 203 -30.70 42.29 24.24
N VAL A 204 -29.95 42.05 23.15
CA VAL A 204 -28.53 41.72 23.22
C VAL A 204 -27.75 43.01 23.49
N PRO A 205 -27.19 43.21 24.70
CA PRO A 205 -26.49 44.45 25.00
C PRO A 205 -25.26 44.58 24.08
N PRO A 206 -25.02 45.74 23.44
CA PRO A 206 -23.86 45.97 22.56
C PRO A 206 -22.50 45.83 23.28
N ALA A 207 -22.50 45.63 24.60
CA ALA A 207 -21.32 45.51 25.45
C ALA A 207 -20.79 44.07 25.65
N LEU A 208 -21.35 43.05 24.98
CA LEU A 208 -20.79 41.70 24.99
C LEU A 208 -19.63 41.61 23.99
N GLY A 209 -18.53 42.33 24.25
CA GLY A 209 -17.36 42.44 23.37
C GLY A 209 -16.53 41.16 23.15
N SER A 210 -17.12 39.97 23.33
CA SER A 210 -16.47 38.69 23.05
C SER A 210 -17.24 37.92 21.97
N VAL A 211 -16.54 37.49 20.92
CA VAL A 211 -17.06 36.65 19.83
C VAL A 211 -17.86 35.45 20.36
N VAL A 212 -17.43 34.86 21.49
CA VAL A 212 -18.09 33.73 22.15
C VAL A 212 -19.52 34.05 22.58
N ALA A 213 -19.77 35.27 23.07
CA ALA A 213 -21.10 35.70 23.49
C ALA A 213 -22.04 35.91 22.30
N ALA A 214 -21.54 36.50 21.21
CA ALA A 214 -22.27 36.61 19.95
C ALA A 214 -22.59 35.23 19.37
N GLU A 215 -21.63 34.28 19.42
CA GLU A 215 -21.83 32.89 18.99
C GLU A 215 -22.91 32.16 19.80
N ALA A 216 -22.95 32.39 21.11
CA ALA A 216 -23.93 31.78 22.01
C ALA A 216 -25.33 32.38 21.79
N ALA A 217 -25.42 33.70 21.63
CA ALA A 217 -26.67 34.39 21.33
C ALA A 217 -27.23 33.97 19.97
N ALA A 218 -26.39 33.93 18.93
CA ALA A 218 -26.79 33.48 17.59
C ALA A 218 -27.24 32.01 17.58
N ALA A 219 -26.56 31.14 18.32
CA ALA A 219 -26.97 29.73 18.46
C ALA A 219 -28.31 29.60 19.21
N ALA A 220 -28.54 30.38 20.27
CA ALA A 220 -29.80 30.38 21.00
C ALA A 220 -30.96 30.90 20.12
N ALA A 221 -30.73 31.96 19.35
CA ALA A 221 -31.71 32.51 18.41
C ALA A 221 -32.04 31.52 17.28
N GLY A 222 -31.02 30.89 16.69
CA GLY A 222 -31.22 29.86 15.67
C GLY A 222 -32.02 28.67 16.19
N LYS A 223 -31.70 28.18 17.41
CA LYS A 223 -32.47 27.11 18.05
C LYS A 223 -33.93 27.52 18.30
N ALA A 224 -34.16 28.70 18.86
CA ALA A 224 -35.50 29.19 19.14
C ALA A 224 -36.34 29.33 17.84
N ALA A 225 -35.73 29.79 16.76
CA ALA A 225 -36.38 29.88 15.45
C ALA A 225 -36.68 28.48 14.86
N ALA A 226 -35.79 27.50 15.04
CA ALA A 226 -36.04 26.12 14.63
C ALA A 226 -37.21 25.51 15.40
N ASP A 227 -37.18 25.62 16.75
CA ASP A 227 -38.22 25.09 17.64
C ASP A 227 -39.58 25.73 17.30
N ALA A 228 -39.62 27.04 17.04
CA ALA A 228 -40.83 27.76 16.64
C ALA A 228 -41.36 27.33 15.26
N ALA A 229 -40.48 27.13 14.27
CA ALA A 229 -40.85 26.66 12.94
C ALA A 229 -41.45 25.24 12.99
N LEU A 230 -40.83 24.33 13.75
CA LEU A 230 -41.35 22.98 13.95
C LEU A 230 -42.71 23.00 14.68
N ALA A 231 -42.86 23.84 15.71
CA ALA A 231 -44.14 24.02 16.40
C ALA A 231 -45.24 24.58 15.48
N ALA A 232 -44.87 25.36 14.46
CA ALA A 232 -45.77 25.87 13.43
C ALA A 232 -46.09 24.85 12.32
N GLY A 233 -45.64 23.60 12.44
CA GLY A 233 -45.88 22.54 11.44
C GLY A 233 -45.03 22.66 10.17
N MET A 234 -43.98 23.48 10.19
CA MET A 234 -43.04 23.56 9.08
C MET A 234 -42.23 22.27 8.96
N THR A 235 -41.79 21.97 7.74
CA THR A 235 -40.87 20.86 7.49
C THR A 235 -39.51 21.11 8.14
N ALA A 236 -38.77 20.04 8.41
CA ALA A 236 -37.38 20.10 8.90
C ALA A 236 -36.49 21.07 8.11
N ALA A 237 -36.58 21.03 6.77
CA ALA A 237 -35.81 21.89 5.89
C ALA A 237 -36.17 23.38 6.09
N GLN A 238 -37.45 23.70 6.21
CA GLN A 238 -37.92 25.07 6.47
C GLN A 238 -37.47 25.57 7.86
N ALA A 239 -37.53 24.71 8.88
CA ALA A 239 -37.05 25.03 10.21
C ALA A 239 -35.54 25.33 10.22
N MET A 240 -34.74 24.57 9.48
CA MET A 240 -33.29 24.83 9.33
C MET A 240 -33.01 26.16 8.62
N VAL A 241 -33.77 26.52 7.58
CA VAL A 241 -33.63 27.82 6.90
C VAL A 241 -33.93 28.97 7.86
N LYS A 242 -35.01 28.87 8.66
CA LYS A 242 -35.37 29.88 9.67
C LYS A 242 -34.31 30.00 10.77
N ALA A 243 -33.79 28.86 11.23
CA ALA A 243 -32.72 28.82 12.22
C ALA A 243 -31.45 29.53 11.75
N ARG A 244 -31.06 29.27 10.49
CA ARG A 244 -29.91 29.91 9.85
C ARG A 244 -30.11 31.43 9.70
N GLN A 245 -31.26 31.86 9.20
CA GLN A 245 -31.57 33.29 9.05
C GLN A 245 -31.51 34.03 10.40
N ALA A 246 -32.10 33.45 11.46
CA ALA A 246 -32.07 34.03 12.78
C ALA A 246 -30.64 34.10 13.37
N ALA A 247 -29.85 33.03 13.21
CA ALA A 247 -28.46 33.00 13.65
C ALA A 247 -27.60 34.04 12.92
N ALA A 248 -27.78 34.19 11.60
CA ALA A 248 -27.05 35.16 10.78
C ALA A 248 -27.36 36.60 11.19
N MET A 249 -28.64 36.94 11.41
CA MET A 249 -29.05 38.28 11.86
C MET A 249 -28.43 38.65 13.21
N VAL A 250 -28.42 37.72 14.17
CA VAL A 250 -27.85 37.97 15.51
C VAL A 250 -26.32 38.05 15.46
N ALA A 251 -25.68 37.23 14.64
CA ALA A 251 -24.23 37.28 14.46
C ALA A 251 -23.77 38.59 13.81
N ALA A 252 -24.52 39.11 12.83
CA ALA A 252 -24.24 40.39 12.18
C ALA A 252 -24.35 41.58 13.15
N ALA A 253 -25.24 41.52 14.14
CA ALA A 253 -25.42 42.59 15.12
C ALA A 253 -24.35 42.63 16.22
N GLY A 254 -23.67 41.51 16.50
CA GLY A 254 -22.84 41.34 17.70
C GLY A 254 -21.32 41.29 17.52
N ALA A 255 -20.81 41.20 16.29
CA ALA A 255 -19.38 41.01 16.06
C ALA A 255 -18.62 42.32 15.81
N PRO A 256 -17.34 42.42 16.23
CA PRO A 256 -16.55 43.64 16.09
C PRO A 256 -15.99 43.85 14.67
N SER A 257 -16.04 42.84 13.80
CA SER A 257 -15.66 42.94 12.38
C SER A 257 -16.54 42.05 11.51
N ALA A 258 -16.66 42.40 10.22
CA ALA A 258 -17.43 41.64 9.23
C ALA A 258 -16.97 40.17 9.13
N SER A 259 -15.65 39.92 9.16
CA SER A 259 -15.09 38.57 9.15
C SER A 259 -15.43 37.77 10.40
N GLN A 260 -15.37 38.39 11.58
CA GLN A 260 -15.72 37.72 12.83
C GLN A 260 -17.24 37.47 12.94
N SER A 261 -18.09 38.36 12.41
CA SER A 261 -19.53 38.10 12.30
C SER A 261 -19.80 36.92 11.39
N ALA A 262 -19.11 36.83 10.25
CA ALA A 262 -19.31 35.74 9.31
C ALA A 262 -18.92 34.39 9.94
N ILE A 263 -17.76 34.31 10.60
CA ILE A 263 -17.31 33.09 11.29
C ILE A 263 -18.29 32.71 12.42
N ALA A 264 -18.74 33.68 13.22
CA ALA A 264 -19.72 33.43 14.29
C ALA A 264 -21.07 32.96 13.73
N ALA A 265 -21.53 33.54 12.62
CA ALA A 265 -22.75 33.14 11.92
C ALA A 265 -22.64 31.69 11.42
N CYS A 266 -21.52 31.31 10.81
CA CYS A 266 -21.26 29.95 10.35
C CYS A 266 -21.34 28.95 11.50
N ALA A 267 -20.64 29.24 12.60
CA ALA A 267 -20.58 28.35 13.76
C ALA A 267 -21.94 28.22 14.46
N ALA A 268 -22.74 29.29 14.49
CA ALA A 268 -24.09 29.28 15.03
C ALA A 268 -25.06 28.51 14.13
N ALA A 269 -25.03 28.75 12.81
CA ALA A 269 -25.86 28.06 11.83
C ALA A 269 -25.59 26.55 11.84
N GLY A 270 -24.31 26.15 11.86
CA GLY A 270 -23.94 24.74 11.94
C GLY A 270 -24.41 24.05 13.23
N ARG A 271 -24.30 24.73 14.38
CA ARG A 271 -24.83 24.20 15.65
C ARG A 271 -26.35 24.07 15.66
N ALA A 272 -27.04 25.07 15.12
CA ALA A 272 -28.50 25.04 15.04
C ALA A 272 -28.96 23.89 14.14
N ALA A 273 -28.33 23.72 12.96
CA ALA A 273 -28.62 22.62 12.06
C ALA A 273 -28.34 21.24 12.69
N ALA A 274 -27.21 21.08 13.39
CA ALA A 274 -26.89 19.86 14.13
C ALA A 274 -27.95 19.54 15.19
N ALA A 275 -28.33 20.52 16.01
CA ALA A 275 -29.32 20.35 17.06
C ALA A 275 -30.69 19.96 16.50
N THR A 276 -31.10 20.61 15.41
CA THR A 276 -32.35 20.29 14.70
C THR A 276 -32.31 18.89 14.09
N ALA A 277 -31.22 18.50 13.44
CA ALA A 277 -31.06 17.15 12.88
C ALA A 277 -31.16 16.07 13.97
N VAL A 278 -30.50 16.27 15.11
CA VAL A 278 -30.60 15.36 16.27
C VAL A 278 -32.03 15.30 16.80
N ALA A 279 -32.72 16.44 16.91
CA ALA A 279 -34.12 16.48 17.37
C ALA A 279 -35.07 15.73 16.41
N LEU A 280 -34.74 15.67 15.13
CA LEU A 280 -35.49 14.93 14.11
C LEU A 280 -35.11 13.43 14.05
N GLY A 281 -34.24 12.95 14.93
CA GLY A 281 -33.79 11.57 14.97
C GLY A 281 -32.82 11.19 13.86
N TRP A 282 -32.13 12.16 13.25
CA TRP A 282 -31.08 11.87 12.28
C TRP A 282 -29.87 11.23 12.95
N SER A 283 -29.10 10.44 12.21
CA SER A 283 -27.88 9.85 12.74
C SER A 283 -26.83 10.94 13.07
N PRO A 284 -25.88 10.67 13.98
CA PRO A 284 -24.77 11.58 14.27
C PRO A 284 -24.01 12.05 13.01
N GLU A 285 -23.82 11.16 12.03
CA GLU A 285 -23.17 11.46 10.75
C GLU A 285 -24.01 12.44 9.92
N GLN A 286 -25.32 12.17 9.77
CA GLN A 286 -26.25 13.05 9.06
C GLN A 286 -26.36 14.43 9.73
N ALA A 287 -26.36 14.48 11.06
CA ALA A 287 -26.38 15.73 11.81
C ALA A 287 -25.08 16.54 11.60
N SER A 288 -23.93 15.86 11.55
CA SER A 288 -22.64 16.48 11.25
C SER A 288 -22.59 17.03 9.83
N GLU A 289 -23.14 16.31 8.85
CA GLU A 289 -23.22 16.75 7.46
C GLU A 289 -24.13 17.98 7.31
N ALA A 290 -25.31 17.96 7.94
CA ALA A 290 -26.23 19.09 7.97
C ALA A 290 -25.58 20.33 8.61
N ALA A 291 -24.80 20.14 9.67
CA ALA A 291 -24.07 21.20 10.34
C ALA A 291 -23.02 21.86 9.44
N GLY A 292 -22.24 21.04 8.73
CA GLY A 292 -21.25 21.51 7.77
C GLY A 292 -21.89 22.27 6.62
N ALA A 293 -22.94 21.70 6.02
CA ALA A 293 -23.69 22.33 4.95
C ALA A 293 -24.24 23.70 5.37
N ALA A 294 -24.96 23.79 6.49
CA ALA A 294 -25.55 25.04 6.99
C ALA A 294 -24.50 26.10 7.34
N ALA A 295 -23.34 25.70 7.88
CA ALA A 295 -22.25 26.61 8.19
C ALA A 295 -21.63 27.21 6.92
N PHE A 296 -21.36 26.40 5.89
CA PHE A 296 -20.84 26.87 4.62
C PHE A 296 -21.78 27.87 3.93
N ASP A 297 -23.04 27.49 3.91
CA ASP A 297 -24.12 28.28 3.36
C ASP A 297 -24.25 29.65 4.06
N ALA A 298 -24.19 29.68 5.40
CA ALA A 298 -24.16 30.93 6.16
C ALA A 298 -22.92 31.79 5.84
N ALA A 299 -21.78 31.17 5.52
CA ALA A 299 -20.58 31.88 5.10
C ALA A 299 -20.79 32.63 3.77
N LEU A 300 -21.42 31.96 2.80
CA LEU A 300 -21.74 32.56 1.50
C LEU A 300 -22.74 33.71 1.62
N GLU A 301 -23.77 33.56 2.45
CA GLU A 301 -24.73 34.65 2.73
C GLU A 301 -24.07 35.84 3.43
N ALA A 302 -23.03 35.60 4.22
CA ALA A 302 -22.23 36.65 4.85
C ALA A 302 -21.23 37.31 3.88
N GLY A 303 -21.25 36.94 2.59
CA GLY A 303 -20.38 37.51 1.56
C GLY A 303 -18.94 37.02 1.60
N MET A 304 -18.66 35.91 2.30
CA MET A 304 -17.34 35.29 2.21
C MET A 304 -17.17 34.68 0.81
N THR A 305 -16.02 34.96 0.18
CA THR A 305 -15.61 34.25 -1.04
C THR A 305 -15.46 32.77 -0.72
N ALA A 306 -15.72 31.88 -1.67
CA ALA A 306 -15.78 30.44 -1.41
C ALA A 306 -14.38 29.81 -1.34
N GLU A 307 -13.48 30.49 -0.65
CA GLU A 307 -12.09 30.13 -0.43
C GLU A 307 -11.93 29.27 0.83
N GLU A 308 -10.73 29.28 1.42
CA GLU A 308 -10.35 28.38 2.50
C GLU A 308 -11.18 28.58 3.79
N GLU A 309 -11.55 29.82 4.13
CA GLU A 309 -12.20 30.12 5.41
C GLU A 309 -13.62 29.54 5.54
N PRO A 310 -14.54 29.69 4.56
CA PRO A 310 -15.87 29.05 4.63
C PRO A 310 -15.82 27.53 4.73
N ALA A 311 -14.94 26.89 3.96
CA ALA A 311 -14.78 25.45 3.99
C ALA A 311 -14.25 24.96 5.34
N LEU A 312 -13.31 25.71 5.91
CA LEU A 312 -12.76 25.41 7.23
C LEU A 312 -13.79 25.66 8.35
N ALA A 313 -14.64 26.68 8.22
CA ALA A 313 -15.77 26.91 9.12
C ALA A 313 -16.78 25.75 9.07
N ALA A 314 -17.10 25.25 7.87
CA ALA A 314 -17.95 24.08 7.66
C ALA A 314 -17.36 22.82 8.32
N GLY A 315 -16.06 22.58 8.09
CA GLY A 315 -15.35 21.46 8.71
C GLY A 315 -15.35 21.53 10.24
N ARG A 316 -15.11 22.71 10.83
CA ARG A 316 -15.17 22.92 12.30
C ARG A 316 -16.57 22.70 12.86
N ALA A 317 -17.61 23.16 12.15
CA ALA A 317 -18.99 22.95 12.56
C ALA A 317 -19.36 21.46 12.57
N ALA A 318 -18.99 20.73 11.51
CA ALA A 318 -19.15 19.28 11.42
C ALA A 318 -18.38 18.55 12.53
N ALA A 319 -17.09 18.85 12.73
CA ALA A 319 -16.26 18.25 13.80
C ALA A 319 -16.92 18.40 15.18
N LYS A 320 -17.42 19.61 15.49
CA LYS A 320 -18.07 19.91 16.76
C LYS A 320 -19.40 19.17 16.89
N ALA A 321 -20.22 19.17 15.86
CA ALA A 321 -21.49 18.45 15.83
C ALA A 321 -21.27 16.95 16.07
N ALA A 322 -20.32 16.35 15.36
CA ALA A 322 -19.97 14.94 15.49
C ALA A 322 -19.48 14.58 16.90
N SER A 323 -18.57 15.39 17.46
CA SER A 323 -18.07 15.21 18.83
C SER A 323 -19.19 15.32 19.88
N THR A 324 -20.11 16.27 19.70
CA THR A 324 -21.26 16.47 20.62
C THR A 324 -22.24 15.30 20.54
N ALA A 325 -22.36 14.66 19.38
CA ALA A 325 -23.18 13.47 19.17
C ALA A 325 -22.48 12.17 19.63
N GLY A 326 -21.28 12.25 20.22
CA GLY A 326 -20.56 11.09 20.76
C GLY A 326 -19.85 10.24 19.71
N LEU A 327 -19.62 10.75 18.50
CA LEU A 327 -18.85 10.04 17.49
C LEU A 327 -17.39 9.86 17.95
N PRO A 328 -16.77 8.69 17.70
CA PRO A 328 -15.35 8.50 17.98
C PRO A 328 -14.51 9.46 17.13
N ARG A 329 -13.36 9.87 17.65
CA ARG A 329 -12.49 10.91 17.04
C ARG A 329 -12.23 10.71 15.55
N GLY A 330 -11.95 9.47 15.13
CA GLY A 330 -11.72 9.15 13.72
C GLY A 330 -12.93 9.45 12.82
N LYS A 331 -14.15 9.08 13.25
CA LYS A 331 -15.38 9.38 12.50
C LYS A 331 -15.71 10.87 12.51
N ALA A 332 -15.50 11.55 13.64
CA ALA A 332 -15.69 12.99 13.72
C ALA A 332 -14.74 13.75 12.77
N ALA A 333 -13.48 13.30 12.66
CA ALA A 333 -12.52 13.87 11.73
C ALA A 333 -12.87 13.59 10.26
N MET A 334 -13.39 12.39 9.96
CA MET A 334 -13.88 12.05 8.61
C MET A 334 -15.06 12.94 8.20
N ALA A 335 -16.02 13.13 9.10
CA ALA A 335 -17.16 14.02 8.86
C ALA A 335 -16.72 15.49 8.69
N ALA A 336 -15.74 15.94 9.47
CA ALA A 336 -15.15 17.27 9.35
C ALA A 336 -14.46 17.50 7.99
N ALA A 337 -13.60 16.55 7.59
CA ALA A 337 -12.93 16.60 6.29
C ALA A 337 -13.94 16.55 5.13
N ALA A 338 -15.00 15.74 5.26
CA ALA A 338 -16.01 15.58 4.21
C ALA A 338 -16.85 16.84 4.05
N ALA A 339 -17.27 17.45 5.16
CA ALA A 339 -17.97 18.72 5.14
C ALA A 339 -17.13 19.83 4.51
N ALA A 340 -15.84 19.93 4.89
CA ALA A 340 -14.92 20.90 4.30
C ALA A 340 -14.72 20.66 2.80
N ALA A 341 -14.55 19.40 2.38
CA ALA A 341 -14.35 19.07 0.97
C ALA A 341 -15.57 19.40 0.10
N ARG A 342 -16.76 18.98 0.53
CA ARG A 342 -18.03 19.30 -0.18
C ARG A 342 -18.27 20.80 -0.25
N ALA A 343 -17.99 21.53 0.83
CA ALA A 343 -18.07 22.98 0.89
C ALA A 343 -17.15 23.63 -0.15
N THR A 344 -15.87 23.25 -0.19
CA THR A 344 -14.93 23.80 -1.18
C THR A 344 -15.34 23.46 -2.63
N ILE A 345 -15.80 22.22 -2.90
CA ILE A 345 -16.27 21.84 -4.24
C ILE A 345 -17.49 22.67 -4.66
N LYS A 346 -18.48 22.83 -3.77
CA LYS A 346 -19.67 23.64 -4.01
C LYS A 346 -19.29 25.10 -4.29
N GLY A 347 -18.38 25.65 -3.50
CA GLY A 347 -17.83 26.99 -3.68
C GLY A 347 -17.14 27.20 -5.02
N ALA A 348 -16.21 26.30 -5.34
CA ALA A 348 -15.46 26.35 -6.58
C ALA A 348 -16.37 26.22 -7.82
N ASN A 349 -17.40 25.37 -7.75
CA ASN A 349 -18.41 25.25 -8.81
C ASN A 349 -19.22 26.55 -8.98
N ALA A 350 -19.59 27.23 -7.88
CA ALA A 350 -20.30 28.50 -7.93
C ALA A 350 -19.45 29.62 -8.56
N GLU A 351 -18.12 29.55 -8.39
CA GLU A 351 -17.16 30.47 -9.00
C GLU A 351 -16.78 30.09 -10.45
N GLY A 352 -17.34 29.00 -11.00
CA GLY A 352 -17.01 28.52 -12.34
C GLY A 352 -15.60 27.95 -12.47
N LYS A 353 -14.95 27.59 -11.37
CA LYS A 353 -13.62 26.94 -11.38
C LYS A 353 -13.72 25.55 -12.02
N THR A 354 -12.67 25.16 -12.72
CA THR A 354 -12.58 23.81 -13.28
C THR A 354 -12.45 22.79 -12.15
N GLN A 355 -12.88 21.53 -12.37
CA GLN A 355 -12.73 20.48 -11.36
C GLN A 355 -11.27 20.28 -10.91
N GLU A 356 -10.30 20.55 -11.78
CA GLU A 356 -8.88 20.49 -11.42
C GLU A 356 -8.47 21.59 -10.45
N GLN A 357 -8.96 22.82 -10.66
CA GLN A 357 -8.74 23.94 -9.74
C GLN A 357 -9.43 23.68 -8.40
N SER A 358 -10.66 23.13 -8.44
CA SER A 358 -11.40 22.72 -7.25
C SER A 358 -10.61 21.68 -6.44
N ALA A 359 -9.98 20.70 -7.11
CA ALA A 359 -9.26 19.63 -6.43
C ALA A 359 -8.05 20.15 -5.63
N HIS A 360 -7.30 21.10 -6.20
CA HIS A 360 -6.20 21.75 -5.49
C HIS A 360 -6.68 22.56 -4.28
N ALA A 361 -7.83 23.23 -4.39
CA ALA A 361 -8.39 24.04 -3.32
C ALA A 361 -8.91 23.21 -2.13
N VAL A 362 -9.31 21.95 -2.35
CA VAL A 362 -9.98 21.11 -1.33
C VAL A 362 -9.02 20.53 -0.30
N GLY A 363 -7.79 20.16 -0.71
CA GLY A 363 -6.87 19.38 0.14
C GLY A 363 -6.52 20.06 1.47
N ILE A 364 -6.21 21.36 1.43
CA ILE A 364 -5.79 22.12 2.62
C ILE A 364 -6.93 22.28 3.64
N PRO A 365 -8.14 22.78 3.28
CA PRO A 365 -9.27 22.85 4.19
C PRO A 365 -9.65 21.51 4.82
N ALA A 366 -9.68 20.43 4.00
CA ALA A 366 -10.03 19.10 4.49
C ALA A 366 -9.01 18.58 5.51
N CYS A 367 -7.71 18.78 5.26
CA CYS A 367 -6.64 18.41 6.18
C CYS A 367 -6.75 19.20 7.50
N LYS A 368 -6.89 20.52 7.43
CA LYS A 368 -7.03 21.37 8.63
C LYS A 368 -8.29 21.05 9.43
N ALA A 369 -9.39 20.68 8.77
CA ALA A 369 -10.61 20.25 9.43
C ALA A 369 -10.43 18.92 10.18
N ALA A 370 -9.73 17.95 9.58
CA ALA A 370 -9.38 16.69 10.24
C ALA A 370 -8.44 16.88 11.44
N GLU A 371 -7.43 17.76 11.33
CA GLU A 371 -6.54 18.11 12.44
C GLU A 371 -7.30 18.77 13.59
N PHE A 372 -8.25 19.67 13.27
CA PHE A 372 -9.09 20.31 14.28
C PHE A 372 -9.97 19.31 15.05
N ALA A 373 -10.39 18.22 14.40
CA ALA A 373 -11.09 17.12 15.04
C ALA A 373 -10.18 16.20 15.88
N GLY A 374 -8.89 16.49 15.95
CA GLY A 374 -7.92 15.84 16.83
C GLY A 374 -7.16 14.67 16.18
N LEU A 375 -7.16 14.55 14.85
CA LEU A 375 -6.24 13.62 14.18
C LEU A 375 -4.81 14.18 14.12
N PRO A 376 -3.79 13.33 14.24
CA PRO A 376 -2.41 13.76 14.01
C PRO A 376 -2.23 14.18 12.53
N PRO A 377 -1.30 15.12 12.23
CA PRO A 377 -1.14 15.66 10.88
C PRO A 377 -0.94 14.61 9.78
N SER A 378 -0.21 13.53 10.04
CA SER A 378 0.00 12.46 9.06
C SER A 378 -1.32 11.76 8.66
N LEU A 379 -2.13 11.36 9.65
CA LEU A 379 -3.44 10.74 9.40
C LEU A 379 -4.46 11.72 8.82
N ALA A 380 -4.36 13.00 9.19
CA ALA A 380 -5.23 14.04 8.64
C ALA A 380 -5.01 14.23 7.13
N ARG A 381 -3.76 14.17 6.66
CA ARG A 381 -3.43 14.22 5.22
C ARG A 381 -3.98 13.03 4.45
N ASP A 382 -3.74 11.82 4.95
CA ASP A 382 -4.25 10.58 4.34
C ASP A 382 -5.79 10.60 4.24
N LEU A 383 -6.45 11.01 5.32
CA LEU A 383 -7.90 11.13 5.38
C LEU A 383 -8.42 12.21 4.43
N ALA A 384 -7.78 13.39 4.40
CA ALA A 384 -8.17 14.48 3.52
C ALA A 384 -8.09 14.08 2.05
N ALA A 385 -7.03 13.39 1.64
CA ALA A 385 -6.90 12.89 0.27
C ALA A 385 -8.01 11.90 -0.10
N ALA A 386 -8.29 10.91 0.78
CA ALA A 386 -9.34 9.92 0.55
C ALA A 386 -10.74 10.56 0.45
N VAL A 387 -11.07 11.45 1.40
CA VAL A 387 -12.35 12.13 1.45
C VAL A 387 -12.53 13.10 0.29
N THR A 388 -11.45 13.74 -0.17
CA THR A 388 -11.48 14.58 -1.37
C THR A 388 -11.83 13.76 -2.60
N GLY A 389 -11.19 12.61 -2.79
CA GLY A 389 -11.51 11.71 -3.90
C GLY A 389 -12.99 11.30 -3.90
N ALA A 390 -13.52 10.89 -2.75
CA ALA A 390 -14.93 10.53 -2.61
C ALA A 390 -15.88 11.70 -2.93
N ALA A 391 -15.58 12.91 -2.45
CA ALA A 391 -16.42 14.08 -2.71
C ALA A 391 -16.42 14.47 -4.20
N PHE A 392 -15.28 14.33 -4.89
CA PHE A 392 -15.20 14.55 -6.35
C PHE A 392 -15.93 13.49 -7.16
N PHE A 393 -15.88 12.24 -6.72
CA PHE A 393 -16.61 11.15 -7.33
C PHE A 393 -18.12 11.43 -7.32
N GLU A 394 -18.68 11.69 -6.14
CA GLU A 394 -20.10 12.01 -5.98
C GLU A 394 -20.50 13.27 -6.77
N SER A 395 -19.70 14.33 -6.71
CA SER A 395 -19.96 15.56 -7.48
C SER A 395 -19.90 15.33 -9.00
N SER A 396 -19.04 14.41 -9.47
CA SER A 396 -18.91 14.10 -10.89
C SER A 396 -20.09 13.27 -11.40
N LEU A 397 -20.56 12.31 -10.60
CA LEU A 397 -21.78 11.56 -10.90
C LEU A 397 -23.01 12.47 -10.91
N ALA A 398 -23.14 13.38 -9.93
CA ALA A 398 -24.22 14.36 -9.89
C ALA A 398 -24.22 15.30 -11.11
N ALA A 399 -23.04 15.55 -11.70
CA ALA A 399 -22.89 16.30 -12.94
C ALA A 399 -23.16 15.48 -14.22
N GLY A 400 -23.61 14.21 -14.08
CA GLY A 400 -23.94 13.33 -15.21
C GLY A 400 -22.72 12.75 -15.95
N LYS A 401 -21.53 12.77 -15.34
CA LYS A 401 -20.35 12.14 -15.95
C LYS A 401 -20.48 10.62 -15.92
N ALA A 402 -19.96 9.97 -16.96
CA ALA A 402 -19.85 8.52 -16.98
C ALA A 402 -19.04 8.00 -15.78
N PRO A 403 -19.38 6.82 -15.21
CA PRO A 403 -18.73 6.28 -14.02
C PRO A 403 -17.20 6.21 -14.14
N ASP A 404 -16.67 5.76 -15.27
CA ASP A 404 -15.22 5.68 -15.52
C ASP A 404 -14.54 7.05 -15.44
N ALA A 405 -15.16 8.07 -16.02
CA ALA A 405 -14.64 9.44 -15.94
C ALA A 405 -14.70 9.99 -14.52
N ALA A 406 -15.75 9.66 -13.76
CA ALA A 406 -15.87 10.06 -12.35
C ALA A 406 -14.80 9.37 -11.48
N ILE A 407 -14.51 8.09 -11.71
CA ILE A 407 -13.44 7.34 -11.01
C ILE A 407 -12.07 7.97 -11.30
N GLU A 408 -11.78 8.29 -12.57
CA GLU A 408 -10.51 8.91 -12.95
C GLU A 408 -10.33 10.29 -12.29
N LEU A 409 -11.39 11.09 -12.27
CA LEU A 409 -11.40 12.40 -11.62
C LEU A 409 -11.23 12.31 -10.11
N ALA A 410 -11.87 11.32 -9.47
CA ALA A 410 -11.74 11.06 -8.04
C ALA A 410 -10.30 10.73 -7.66
N GLY A 411 -9.65 9.85 -8.43
CA GLY A 411 -8.23 9.56 -8.29
C GLY A 411 -7.40 10.84 -8.41
N LYS A 412 -7.46 11.52 -9.56
CA LYS A 412 -6.69 12.75 -9.81
C LYS A 412 -6.89 13.81 -8.72
N ALA A 413 -8.11 13.95 -8.21
CA ALA A 413 -8.41 14.89 -7.15
C ALA A 413 -7.76 14.50 -5.81
N ALA A 414 -7.80 13.22 -5.44
CA ALA A 414 -7.14 12.71 -4.24
C ALA A 414 -5.62 12.91 -4.28
N SER A 415 -4.99 12.65 -5.44
CA SER A 415 -3.55 12.87 -5.65
C SER A 415 -3.17 14.36 -5.48
N LYS A 416 -3.91 15.27 -6.15
CA LYS A 416 -3.68 16.72 -6.02
C LYS A 416 -3.90 17.20 -4.59
N ALA A 417 -4.92 16.69 -3.91
CA ALA A 417 -5.18 17.02 -2.51
C ALA A 417 -4.06 16.54 -1.58
N ALA A 418 -3.53 15.33 -1.81
CA ALA A 418 -2.39 14.79 -1.08
C ALA A 418 -1.14 15.67 -1.25
N VAL A 419 -0.82 16.06 -2.49
CA VAL A 419 0.32 16.97 -2.77
C VAL A 419 0.10 18.33 -2.11
N ALA A 420 -1.10 18.91 -2.22
CA ALA A 420 -1.42 20.19 -1.58
C ALA A 420 -1.34 20.13 -0.05
N ALA A 421 -1.56 18.95 0.54
CA ALA A 421 -1.42 18.71 1.96
C ALA A 421 0.02 18.41 2.41
N GLY A 422 1.00 18.44 1.48
CA GLY A 422 2.42 18.23 1.76
C GLY A 422 2.82 16.76 1.86
N MET A 423 2.09 15.85 1.20
CA MET A 423 2.50 14.44 1.05
C MET A 423 3.54 14.31 -0.07
N GLU A 424 4.48 13.38 0.11
CA GLU A 424 5.44 13.02 -0.93
C GLU A 424 4.72 12.43 -2.16
N VAL A 425 5.33 12.53 -3.34
CA VAL A 425 4.74 12.07 -4.62
C VAL A 425 4.28 10.61 -4.53
N GLU A 426 5.09 9.74 -3.93
CA GLU A 426 4.76 8.31 -3.75
C GLU A 426 3.49 8.12 -2.90
N GLN A 427 3.33 8.91 -1.84
CA GLN A 427 2.15 8.86 -0.97
C GLN A 427 0.90 9.41 -1.69
N ALA A 428 1.07 10.45 -2.51
CA ALA A 428 0.00 11.01 -3.31
C ALA A 428 -0.53 10.00 -4.35
N VAL A 429 0.36 9.22 -4.99
CA VAL A 429 -0.08 8.17 -5.92
C VAL A 429 -0.80 7.04 -5.19
N LYS A 430 -0.37 6.66 -3.98
CA LYS A 430 -1.10 5.70 -3.14
C LYS A 430 -2.50 6.20 -2.79
N ALA A 431 -2.64 7.49 -2.48
CA ALA A 431 -3.96 8.11 -2.24
C ALA A 431 -4.82 8.14 -3.51
N GLN A 432 -4.22 8.40 -4.68
CA GLN A 432 -4.86 8.36 -5.99
C GLN A 432 -5.48 6.99 -6.26
N ALA A 433 -4.69 5.93 -6.06
CA ALA A 433 -5.09 4.54 -6.27
C ALA A 433 -6.21 4.12 -5.31
N ALA A 434 -6.09 4.47 -4.03
CA ALA A 434 -7.10 4.16 -3.02
C ALA A 434 -8.44 4.85 -3.34
N ALA A 435 -8.42 6.13 -3.71
CA ALA A 435 -9.63 6.87 -4.08
C ALA A 435 -10.30 6.30 -5.33
N ALA A 436 -9.53 5.98 -6.37
CA ALA A 436 -10.05 5.37 -7.58
C ALA A 436 -10.63 3.97 -7.31
N GLY A 437 -9.95 3.16 -6.49
CA GLY A 437 -10.43 1.85 -6.06
C GLY A 437 -11.76 1.94 -5.30
N CYS A 438 -11.85 2.81 -4.29
CA CYS A 438 -13.10 3.00 -3.55
C CYS A 438 -14.25 3.49 -4.44
N ALA A 439 -13.99 4.43 -5.35
CA ALA A 439 -14.98 4.90 -6.32
C ALA A 439 -15.47 3.77 -7.23
N ALA A 440 -14.57 2.94 -7.74
CA ALA A 440 -14.92 1.79 -8.58
C ALA A 440 -15.78 0.76 -7.84
N VAL A 441 -15.48 0.49 -6.56
CA VAL A 441 -16.33 -0.40 -5.75
C VAL A 441 -17.75 0.16 -5.61
N LEU A 442 -17.89 1.47 -5.35
CA LEU A 442 -19.20 2.11 -5.22
C LEU A 442 -20.01 2.03 -6.53
N VAL A 443 -19.38 2.25 -7.69
CA VAL A 443 -20.02 2.08 -9.00
C VAL A 443 -20.53 0.65 -9.15
N ALA A 444 -19.65 -0.34 -8.96
CA ALA A 444 -20.00 -1.73 -9.17
C ALA A 444 -21.13 -2.20 -8.23
N MET A 445 -21.12 -1.75 -6.97
CA MET A 445 -22.22 -2.02 -6.04
C MET A 445 -23.54 -1.37 -6.48
N SER A 446 -23.50 -0.14 -7.02
CA SER A 446 -24.70 0.55 -7.52
C SER A 446 -25.30 -0.12 -8.76
N GLU A 447 -24.49 -0.83 -9.55
CA GLU A 447 -24.92 -1.62 -10.70
C GLU A 447 -25.40 -3.04 -10.32
N GLY A 448 -25.40 -3.38 -9.02
CA GLY A 448 -25.80 -4.69 -8.54
C GLY A 448 -24.78 -5.80 -8.83
N ARG A 449 -23.53 -5.46 -9.16
CA ARG A 449 -22.45 -6.44 -9.30
C ARG A 449 -22.13 -7.07 -7.94
N SER A 450 -21.64 -8.30 -7.96
CA SER A 450 -21.19 -8.95 -6.72
C SER A 450 -20.01 -8.18 -6.11
N THR A 451 -19.82 -8.28 -4.80
CA THR A 451 -18.67 -7.64 -4.13
C THR A 451 -17.33 -8.11 -4.69
N GLU A 452 -17.26 -9.34 -5.21
CA GLU A 452 -16.06 -9.90 -5.85
C GLU A 452 -15.78 -9.22 -7.20
N GLN A 453 -16.81 -9.02 -8.02
CA GLN A 453 -16.70 -8.29 -9.29
C GLN A 453 -16.32 -6.83 -9.04
N ALA A 454 -16.92 -6.20 -8.03
CA ALA A 454 -16.60 -4.84 -7.61
C ALA A 454 -15.14 -4.69 -7.16
N ALA A 455 -14.66 -5.64 -6.35
CA ALA A 455 -13.28 -5.70 -5.88
C ALA A 455 -12.28 -5.88 -7.05
N ALA A 456 -12.58 -6.78 -7.98
CA ALA A 456 -11.73 -7.03 -9.15
C ALA A 456 -11.64 -5.80 -10.08
N GLU A 457 -12.76 -5.10 -10.28
CA GLU A 457 -12.80 -3.88 -11.09
C GLU A 457 -12.07 -2.71 -10.43
N ALA A 458 -12.22 -2.57 -9.11
CA ALA A 458 -11.43 -1.63 -8.32
C ALA A 458 -9.93 -1.88 -8.44
N GLY A 459 -9.51 -3.15 -8.40
CA GLY A 459 -8.12 -3.54 -8.64
C GLY A 459 -7.61 -3.13 -10.01
N ARG A 460 -8.39 -3.41 -11.08
CA ARG A 460 -8.04 -3.00 -12.45
C ARG A 460 -7.93 -1.48 -12.60
N MET A 461 -8.87 -0.72 -12.03
CA MET A 461 -8.86 0.74 -12.10
C MET A 461 -7.72 1.35 -11.30
N ALA A 462 -7.46 0.86 -10.08
CA ALA A 462 -6.31 1.27 -9.29
C ALA A 462 -4.99 0.98 -10.03
N CYS A 463 -4.85 -0.20 -10.63
CA CYS A 463 -3.67 -0.57 -11.42
C CYS A 463 -3.46 0.37 -12.62
N LYS A 464 -4.52 0.63 -13.40
CA LYS A 464 -4.45 1.54 -14.56
C LYS A 464 -3.98 2.94 -14.14
N VAL A 465 -4.46 3.41 -13.00
CA VAL A 465 -4.06 4.70 -12.43
C VAL A 465 -2.59 4.69 -12.01
N VAL A 466 -2.15 3.67 -11.27
CA VAL A 466 -0.79 3.59 -10.75
C VAL A 466 0.24 3.43 -11.87
N LEU A 467 -0.02 2.57 -12.86
CA LEU A 467 0.85 2.37 -14.02
C LEU A 467 1.03 3.65 -14.85
N SER A 468 0.07 4.57 -14.82
CA SER A 468 0.21 5.87 -15.50
C SER A 468 1.14 6.85 -14.78
N CYS A 469 1.48 6.59 -13.50
CA CYS A 469 2.23 7.50 -12.64
C CYS A 469 3.65 7.03 -12.30
N PHE A 470 3.96 5.74 -12.43
CA PHE A 470 5.26 5.17 -12.05
C PHE A 470 6.13 4.82 -13.26
N ALA A 471 7.45 4.95 -13.06
CA ALA A 471 8.45 4.54 -14.05
C ALA A 471 8.81 3.05 -13.95
N SER A 472 8.67 2.41 -12.78
CA SER A 472 8.90 0.98 -12.53
C SER A 472 7.57 0.23 -12.41
N GLN A 473 7.46 -0.92 -13.10
CA GLN A 473 6.25 -1.76 -13.07
C GLN A 473 6.08 -2.48 -11.72
N ASP A 474 7.17 -2.85 -11.05
CA ASP A 474 7.10 -3.66 -9.81
C ASP A 474 6.55 -2.86 -8.62
N ASP A 475 7.08 -1.65 -8.38
CA ASP A 475 6.59 -0.76 -7.30
C ASP A 475 5.14 -0.34 -7.54
N ALA A 476 4.79 -0.13 -8.82
CA ALA A 476 3.43 0.17 -9.26
C ALA A 476 2.47 -0.98 -8.94
N ALA A 477 2.88 -2.21 -9.23
CA ALA A 477 2.07 -3.39 -8.99
C ALA A 477 1.83 -3.64 -7.50
N GLU A 478 2.87 -3.53 -6.66
CA GLU A 478 2.71 -3.69 -5.20
C GLU A 478 1.80 -2.60 -4.62
N ALA A 479 1.98 -1.33 -5.02
CA ALA A 479 1.15 -0.23 -4.56
C ALA A 479 -0.32 -0.37 -5.00
N ALA A 480 -0.55 -0.79 -6.24
CA ALA A 480 -1.88 -1.06 -6.77
C ALA A 480 -2.57 -2.22 -6.03
N ALA A 481 -1.85 -3.32 -5.80
CA ALA A 481 -2.35 -4.47 -5.05
C ALA A 481 -2.71 -4.10 -3.61
N ALA A 482 -1.86 -3.33 -2.93
CA ALA A 482 -2.12 -2.84 -1.58
C ALA A 482 -3.36 -1.93 -1.50
N ALA A 483 -3.53 -1.03 -2.47
CA ALA A 483 -4.68 -0.14 -2.53
C ALA A 483 -5.98 -0.91 -2.82
N ALA A 484 -5.95 -1.83 -3.79
CA ALA A 484 -7.08 -2.66 -4.19
C ALA A 484 -7.59 -3.54 -3.04
N ALA A 485 -6.68 -4.19 -2.32
CA ALA A 485 -7.01 -4.97 -1.14
C ALA A 485 -7.69 -4.15 -0.05
N LYS A 486 -7.11 -2.99 0.27
CA LYS A 486 -7.65 -2.12 1.32
C LYS A 486 -9.07 -1.67 0.98
N ALA A 487 -9.29 -1.16 -0.24
CA ALA A 487 -10.60 -0.71 -0.69
C ALA A 487 -11.64 -1.84 -0.65
N SER A 488 -11.24 -3.04 -1.06
CA SER A 488 -12.14 -4.21 -1.10
C SER A 488 -12.49 -4.73 0.29
N ALA A 489 -11.54 -4.74 1.23
CA ALA A 489 -11.82 -5.08 2.62
C ALA A 489 -12.75 -4.07 3.29
N GLU A 490 -12.50 -2.77 3.11
CA GLU A 490 -13.35 -1.72 3.70
C GLU A 490 -14.78 -1.79 3.16
N ALA A 491 -14.95 -2.01 1.85
CA ALA A 491 -16.27 -2.19 1.25
C ALA A 491 -16.98 -3.47 1.72
N ALA A 492 -16.25 -4.58 1.86
CA ALA A 492 -16.79 -5.82 2.38
C ALA A 492 -17.32 -5.66 3.81
N LEU A 493 -16.53 -5.02 4.69
CA LEU A 493 -16.95 -4.73 6.06
C LEU A 493 -18.16 -3.78 6.10
N ALA A 494 -18.21 -2.77 5.23
CA ALA A 494 -19.35 -1.88 5.11
C ALA A 494 -20.63 -2.61 4.65
N ALA A 495 -20.48 -3.67 3.85
CA ALA A 495 -21.57 -4.56 3.45
C ALA A 495 -21.98 -5.59 4.53
N GLY A 496 -21.41 -5.51 5.74
CA GLY A 496 -21.73 -6.41 6.86
C GLY A 496 -21.03 -7.77 6.78
N LYS A 497 -20.01 -7.92 5.91
CA LYS A 497 -19.22 -9.15 5.85
C LYS A 497 -18.32 -9.30 7.07
N THR A 498 -17.98 -10.55 7.37
CA THR A 498 -17.03 -10.87 8.44
C THR A 498 -15.61 -10.42 8.08
N HIS A 499 -14.73 -10.28 9.07
CA HIS A 499 -13.32 -9.95 8.83
C HIS A 499 -12.61 -10.98 7.94
N ASP A 500 -12.94 -12.26 8.06
CA ASP A 500 -12.38 -13.33 7.23
C ASP A 500 -12.84 -13.19 5.77
N GLU A 501 -14.12 -12.90 5.53
CA GLU A 501 -14.65 -12.63 4.18
C GLU A 501 -14.07 -11.35 3.57
N ALA A 502 -13.92 -10.30 4.36
CA ALA A 502 -13.31 -9.04 3.93
C ALA A 502 -11.85 -9.24 3.52
N ALA A 503 -11.11 -10.06 4.26
CA ALA A 503 -9.74 -10.39 3.93
C ALA A 503 -9.63 -11.27 2.68
N ALA A 504 -10.53 -12.23 2.49
CA ALA A 504 -10.58 -13.03 1.27
C ALA A 504 -10.81 -12.14 0.04
N LEU A 505 -11.74 -11.19 0.14
CA LEU A 505 -12.01 -10.22 -0.93
C LEU A 505 -10.83 -9.28 -1.17
N ALA A 506 -10.14 -8.86 -0.11
CA ALA A 506 -8.91 -8.08 -0.24
C ALA A 506 -7.81 -8.86 -0.98
N ALA A 507 -7.63 -10.14 -0.68
CA ALA A 507 -6.67 -11.00 -1.38
C ALA A 507 -7.02 -11.11 -2.88
N VAL A 508 -8.28 -11.39 -3.20
CA VAL A 508 -8.76 -11.45 -4.61
C VAL A 508 -8.51 -10.13 -5.34
N ALA A 509 -8.79 -9.00 -4.70
CA ALA A 509 -8.55 -7.68 -5.28
C ALA A 509 -7.06 -7.38 -5.52
N ALA A 510 -6.20 -7.74 -4.56
CA ALA A 510 -4.76 -7.59 -4.70
C ALA A 510 -4.22 -8.45 -5.86
N THR A 511 -4.63 -9.71 -5.94
CA THR A 511 -4.19 -10.61 -7.02
C THR A 511 -4.68 -10.10 -8.37
N ALA A 512 -5.94 -9.68 -8.50
CA ALA A 512 -6.47 -9.11 -9.74
C ALA A 512 -5.75 -7.82 -10.16
N ALA A 513 -5.36 -6.98 -9.19
CA ALA A 513 -4.57 -5.77 -9.46
C ALA A 513 -3.14 -6.09 -9.90
N ALA A 514 -2.50 -7.08 -9.28
CA ALA A 514 -1.17 -7.54 -9.64
C ALA A 514 -1.14 -8.18 -11.04
N GLU A 515 -2.11 -9.02 -11.37
CA GLU A 515 -2.26 -9.59 -12.73
C GLU A 515 -2.49 -8.50 -13.78
N ALA A 516 -3.35 -7.51 -13.47
CA ALA A 516 -3.57 -6.36 -14.35
C ALA A 516 -2.30 -5.51 -14.54
N ALA A 517 -1.36 -5.57 -13.59
CA ALA A 517 -0.06 -4.92 -13.69
C ALA A 517 0.96 -5.69 -14.54
N GLY A 518 0.61 -6.90 -15.01
CA GLY A 518 1.51 -7.76 -15.77
C GLY A 518 2.45 -8.59 -14.89
N LEU A 519 2.21 -8.67 -13.58
CA LEU A 519 2.96 -9.58 -12.72
C LEU A 519 2.65 -11.03 -13.10
N SER A 520 3.67 -11.89 -13.00
CA SER A 520 3.48 -13.33 -13.11
C SER A 520 2.49 -13.82 -12.03
N PRO A 521 1.71 -14.89 -12.30
CA PRO A 521 0.75 -15.41 -11.32
C PRO A 521 1.36 -15.70 -9.95
N SER A 522 2.61 -16.20 -9.89
CA SER A 522 3.32 -16.45 -8.63
C SER A 522 3.58 -15.16 -7.84
N MET A 523 4.06 -14.11 -8.51
CA MET A 523 4.29 -12.80 -7.88
C MET A 523 2.98 -12.14 -7.45
N ALA A 524 1.91 -12.30 -8.23
CA ALA A 524 0.59 -11.77 -7.88
C ALA A 524 0.02 -12.41 -6.60
N ILE A 525 0.25 -13.71 -6.43
CA ILE A 525 -0.13 -14.45 -5.22
C ILE A 525 0.70 -13.98 -4.01
N GLU A 526 2.02 -13.85 -4.17
CA GLU A 526 2.90 -13.36 -3.10
C GLU A 526 2.54 -11.94 -2.65
N ALA A 527 2.28 -11.04 -3.60
CA ALA A 527 1.83 -9.68 -3.31
C ALA A 527 0.49 -9.67 -2.57
N GLY A 528 -0.48 -10.47 -3.01
CA GLY A 528 -1.77 -10.63 -2.34
C GLY A 528 -1.64 -11.15 -0.90
N ALA A 529 -0.79 -12.15 -0.69
CA ALA A 529 -0.53 -12.69 0.65
C ALA A 529 0.13 -11.65 1.57
N ALA A 530 1.16 -10.93 1.09
CA ALA A 530 1.85 -9.90 1.86
C ALA A 530 0.89 -8.77 2.30
N VAL A 531 0.04 -8.32 1.38
CA VAL A 531 -0.96 -7.27 1.65
C VAL A 531 -2.01 -7.75 2.67
N THR A 532 -2.47 -8.99 2.54
CA THR A 532 -3.45 -9.58 3.48
C THR A 532 -2.87 -9.66 4.89
N GLY A 533 -1.60 -10.06 5.03
CA GLY A 533 -0.91 -10.07 6.32
C GLY A 533 -0.82 -8.69 6.95
N ARG A 534 -0.45 -7.66 6.17
CA ARG A 534 -0.40 -6.26 6.65
C ARG A 534 -1.79 -5.77 7.09
N PHE A 535 -2.85 -6.15 6.39
CA PHE A 535 -4.22 -5.77 6.73
C PHE A 535 -4.63 -6.31 8.11
N PHE A 536 -4.47 -7.61 8.36
CA PHE A 536 -4.83 -8.21 9.65
C PHE A 536 -4.01 -7.67 10.81
N ALA A 537 -2.70 -7.43 10.60
CA ALA A 537 -1.88 -6.79 11.62
C ALA A 537 -2.42 -5.41 12.00
N ARG A 538 -2.91 -4.63 11.03
CA ARG A 538 -3.46 -3.29 11.26
C ARG A 538 -4.82 -3.32 11.95
N VAL A 539 -5.70 -4.24 11.56
CA VAL A 539 -7.01 -4.44 12.21
C VAL A 539 -6.82 -4.84 13.68
N ALA A 540 -5.97 -5.83 13.95
CA ALA A 540 -5.67 -6.29 15.30
C ALA A 540 -5.13 -5.16 16.19
N LEU A 541 -4.25 -4.30 15.66
CA LEU A 541 -3.75 -3.14 16.39
C LEU A 541 -4.84 -2.08 16.68
N VAL A 542 -5.76 -1.84 15.74
CA VAL A 542 -6.89 -0.91 15.94
C VAL A 542 -7.87 -1.43 16.99
N GLU A 543 -8.04 -2.75 17.08
CA GLU A 543 -8.83 -3.41 18.14
C GLU A 543 -8.12 -3.44 19.50
N GLY A 544 -6.90 -2.92 19.60
CA GLY A 544 -6.13 -2.87 20.84
C GLY A 544 -5.45 -4.18 21.21
N ARG A 545 -5.29 -5.12 20.27
CA ARG A 545 -4.50 -6.35 20.48
C ARG A 545 -3.01 -6.00 20.55
N SER A 546 -2.26 -6.83 21.27
CA SER A 546 -0.80 -6.67 21.37
C SER A 546 -0.12 -6.89 20.01
N PRO A 547 1.07 -6.32 19.77
CA PRO A 547 1.82 -6.52 18.52
C PRO A 547 2.11 -8.00 18.21
N GLU A 548 2.33 -8.82 19.24
CA GLU A 548 2.57 -10.26 19.10
C GLU A 548 1.31 -11.01 18.65
N GLN A 549 0.15 -10.68 19.21
CA GLN A 549 -1.14 -11.23 18.78
C GLN A 549 -1.48 -10.80 17.35
N ALA A 550 -1.25 -9.53 17.02
CA ALA A 550 -1.45 -8.99 15.68
C ALA A 550 -0.56 -9.70 14.64
N ALA A 551 0.70 -9.98 14.99
CA ALA A 551 1.62 -10.72 14.12
C ALA A 551 1.21 -12.20 13.96
N ALA A 552 0.77 -12.87 15.03
CA ALA A 552 0.31 -14.26 14.99
C ALA A 552 -0.95 -14.42 14.13
N GLU A 553 -1.92 -13.50 14.26
CA GLU A 553 -3.14 -13.49 13.46
C GLU A 553 -2.87 -13.18 11.99
N ALA A 554 -1.98 -12.23 11.71
CA ALA A 554 -1.50 -11.95 10.37
C ALA A 554 -0.83 -13.20 9.75
N GLY A 555 0.03 -13.90 10.49
CA GLY A 555 0.65 -15.15 10.05
C GLY A 555 -0.38 -16.24 9.73
N HIS A 556 -1.35 -16.45 10.63
CA HIS A 556 -2.44 -17.41 10.39
C HIS A 556 -3.30 -17.06 9.18
N ALA A 557 -3.58 -15.78 8.94
CA ALA A 557 -4.32 -15.32 7.78
C ALA A 557 -3.55 -15.53 6.47
N VAL A 558 -2.25 -15.21 6.47
CA VAL A 558 -1.35 -15.46 5.32
C VAL A 558 -1.30 -16.95 5.00
N CYS A 559 -1.13 -17.81 6.01
CA CYS A 559 -1.14 -19.26 5.82
C CYS A 559 -2.49 -19.74 5.25
N ARG A 560 -3.62 -19.26 5.78
CA ARG A 560 -4.95 -19.62 5.25
C ARG A 560 -5.14 -19.19 3.80
N ALA A 561 -4.71 -17.97 3.45
CA ALA A 561 -4.77 -17.47 2.08
C ALA A 561 -3.91 -18.32 1.12
N LEU A 562 -2.67 -18.62 1.51
CA LEU A 562 -1.77 -19.47 0.71
C LEU A 562 -2.32 -20.89 0.53
N VAL A 563 -2.91 -21.47 1.57
CA VAL A 563 -3.54 -22.80 1.48
C VAL A 563 -4.75 -22.77 0.54
N ALA A 564 -5.61 -21.75 0.64
CA ALA A 564 -6.77 -21.62 -0.26
C ALA A 564 -6.35 -21.49 -1.73
N VAL A 565 -5.32 -20.70 -2.02
CA VAL A 565 -4.77 -20.55 -3.37
C VAL A 565 -4.15 -21.86 -3.85
N ASN A 566 -3.38 -22.57 -3.01
CA ASN A 566 -2.80 -23.86 -3.37
C ASN A 566 -3.87 -24.92 -3.66
N VAL A 567 -4.96 -24.95 -2.87
CA VAL A 567 -6.09 -25.86 -3.12
C VAL A 567 -6.77 -25.52 -4.45
N PHE A 568 -6.99 -24.24 -4.74
CA PHE A 568 -7.56 -23.80 -6.02
C PHE A 568 -6.68 -24.20 -7.21
N PHE A 569 -5.36 -23.99 -7.11
CA PHE A 569 -4.41 -24.36 -8.16
C PHE A 569 -4.38 -25.87 -8.42
N ASN A 570 -4.38 -26.68 -7.35
CA ASN A 570 -4.48 -28.14 -7.47
C ASN A 570 -5.81 -28.58 -8.08
N LEU A 571 -6.93 -27.93 -7.76
CA LEU A 571 -8.23 -28.20 -8.37
C LEU A 571 -8.24 -27.88 -9.87
N MET A 572 -7.62 -26.77 -10.28
CA MET A 572 -7.45 -26.40 -11.69
C MET A 572 -6.58 -27.42 -12.44
N LEU A 573 -5.46 -27.83 -11.85
CA LEU A 573 -4.61 -28.90 -12.41
C LEU A 573 -5.30 -30.26 -12.50
N LEU A 574 -6.28 -30.53 -11.62
CA LEU A 574 -7.09 -31.76 -11.66
C LEU A 574 -8.19 -31.70 -12.72
N PHE A 575 -8.61 -30.48 -13.09
CA PHE A 575 -9.66 -30.24 -14.08
C PHE A 575 -9.11 -30.16 -15.51
N CYS A 576 -7.85 -29.72 -15.66
CA CYS A 576 -7.07 -29.82 -16.90
C CYS A 576 -6.58 -31.25 -17.13
#